data_AF-A0A2N5A3H5-F1
#
_entry.id   AF-A0A2N5A3H5-F1
#
_cell.length_a   1.000
_cell.length_b   1.000
_cell.length_c   1.000
_cell.angle_alpha   90.00
_cell.angle_beta   90.00
_cell.angle_gamma   90.00
#
_symmetry.space_group_name_H-M   'P 1'
#
loop_
_entity.id
_entity.type
_entity.pdbx_description
1 polymer ?
#
loop_
_entity_poly.entity_id
_entity_poly.type
_entity_poly.pdbx_seq_one_letter_code
_entity_poly.pdbx_strand_id
1 'polypeptide(L)'
;HILEGLLVAFLNIDEVIEIIRTEDEPKPALMSRFGISETQAEAILELKLRHLAKLEEMKIRGEQDELEKERDQLQAILASERKMNNLLKKELQADADAFGDERRSPLHEREEAKAMSEHDMQPSEPVTIVLSQMGWVRSAKGHDIDAQGLSYKAGDSWKASAKGKSNQPVVFIDTTGRSYAIDPITLPSARGQG
;
A
#
# COMPACT_ATOMS: atom_id res chain seq x y z
N HIS A 1 -42.53 15.33 -12.67
CA HIS A 1 -42.87 16.77 -12.73
C HIS A 1 -43.23 17.22 -14.15
N ILE A 2 -42.28 17.50 -15.06
CA ILE A 2 -42.64 18.01 -16.40
C ILE A 2 -43.40 16.98 -17.25
N LEU A 3 -42.92 15.73 -17.31
CA LEU A 3 -43.57 14.66 -18.08
C LEU A 3 -45.02 14.41 -17.63
N GLU A 4 -45.28 14.52 -16.32
CA GLU A 4 -46.62 14.40 -15.75
C GLU A 4 -47.56 15.50 -16.28
N GLY A 5 -47.08 16.75 -16.33
CA GLY A 5 -47.84 17.87 -16.91
C GLY A 5 -48.11 17.67 -18.41
N LEU A 6 -47.12 17.17 -19.16
CA LEU A 6 -47.29 16.85 -20.58
C LEU A 6 -48.36 15.77 -20.78
N LEU A 7 -48.36 14.70 -19.98
CA LEU A 7 -49.36 13.63 -20.07
C LEU A 7 -50.77 14.09 -19.73
N VAL A 8 -50.93 15.00 -18.76
CA VAL A 8 -52.22 15.66 -18.49
C VAL A 8 -52.69 16.42 -19.73
N ALA A 9 -51.78 17.09 -20.44
CA ALA A 9 -52.07 17.77 -21.69
C ALA A 9 -52.47 16.81 -22.82
N PHE A 10 -51.81 15.66 -22.98
CA PHE A 10 -52.19 14.64 -23.97
C PHE A 10 -53.60 14.07 -23.71
N LEU A 11 -53.96 13.85 -22.45
CA LEU A 11 -55.26 13.30 -22.08
C LEU A 11 -56.41 14.29 -22.35
N ASN A 12 -56.15 15.59 -22.25
CA ASN A 12 -57.16 16.65 -22.34
C ASN A 12 -56.86 17.65 -23.48
N ILE A 13 -56.31 17.18 -24.61
CA ILE A 13 -55.75 18.05 -25.64
C ILE A 13 -56.76 19.05 -26.21
N ASP A 14 -58.03 18.65 -26.38
CA ASP A 14 -59.08 19.54 -26.89
C ASP A 14 -59.37 20.69 -25.92
N GLU A 15 -59.42 20.39 -24.61
CA GLU A 15 -59.66 21.39 -23.57
C GLU A 15 -58.45 22.32 -23.39
N VAL A 16 -57.24 21.79 -23.51
CA VAL A 16 -56.00 22.59 -23.51
C VAL A 16 -55.99 23.55 -24.72
N ILE A 17 -56.33 23.08 -25.92
CA ILE A 17 -56.39 23.92 -27.12
C ILE A 17 -57.48 24.99 -26.99
N GLU A 18 -58.65 24.64 -26.44
CA GLU A 18 -59.73 25.60 -26.23
C GLU A 18 -59.27 26.74 -25.32
N ILE A 19 -58.70 26.43 -24.14
CA ILE A 19 -58.18 27.43 -23.21
C ILE A 19 -57.13 28.32 -23.88
N ILE A 20 -56.21 27.74 -24.65
CA ILE A 20 -55.17 28.50 -25.37
C ILE A 20 -55.77 29.46 -26.41
N ARG A 21 -56.94 29.14 -26.97
CA ARG A 21 -57.60 29.95 -28.00
C ARG A 21 -58.59 30.96 -27.44
N THR A 22 -59.19 30.71 -26.28
CA THR A 22 -60.27 31.55 -25.72
C THR A 22 -59.79 32.53 -24.65
N GLU A 23 -58.77 32.17 -23.87
CA GLU A 23 -58.28 33.00 -22.77
C GLU A 23 -57.16 33.93 -23.25
N ASP A 24 -57.21 35.20 -22.83
CA ASP A 24 -56.16 36.18 -23.11
C ASP A 24 -54.82 35.79 -22.45
N GLU A 25 -54.90 35.20 -21.25
CA GLU A 25 -53.77 34.66 -20.50
C GLU A 25 -53.97 33.16 -20.23
N PRO A 26 -53.56 32.27 -21.15
CA PRO A 26 -53.86 30.84 -21.02
C PRO A 26 -53.08 30.15 -19.90
N LYS A 27 -51.91 30.69 -19.51
CA LYS A 27 -51.03 30.06 -18.51
C LYS A 27 -51.70 29.96 -17.10
N PRO A 28 -52.22 31.06 -16.49
CA PRO A 28 -52.96 30.96 -15.23
C PRO A 28 -54.23 30.09 -15.31
N ALA A 29 -54.92 30.11 -16.46
CA ALA A 29 -56.13 29.33 -16.69
C ALA A 29 -55.83 27.82 -16.71
N LEU A 30 -54.78 27.39 -17.43
CA LEU A 30 -54.31 26.00 -17.47
C LEU A 30 -53.91 25.50 -16.06
N MET A 31 -53.20 26.31 -15.29
CA MET A 31 -52.81 25.99 -13.91
C MET A 31 -54.05 25.77 -13.02
N SER A 32 -55.02 26.67 -13.10
CA SER A 32 -56.23 26.61 -12.27
C SER A 32 -57.13 25.43 -12.65
N ARG A 33 -57.24 25.12 -13.95
CA ARG A 33 -58.12 24.07 -14.46
C ARG A 33 -57.60 22.66 -14.18
N PHE A 34 -56.30 22.44 -14.40
CA PHE A 34 -55.67 21.12 -14.32
C PHE A 34 -54.84 20.91 -13.04
N GLY A 35 -54.73 21.93 -12.18
CA GLY A 35 -53.95 21.84 -10.94
C GLY A 35 -52.45 21.69 -11.17
N ILE A 36 -51.95 22.16 -12.31
CA ILE A 36 -50.53 22.04 -12.70
C ILE A 36 -49.71 23.24 -12.24
N SER A 37 -48.40 23.04 -12.08
CA SER A 37 -47.48 24.11 -11.70
C SER A 37 -47.22 25.09 -12.85
N GLU A 38 -46.70 26.26 -12.51
CA GLU A 38 -46.32 27.27 -13.49
C GLU A 38 -45.34 26.72 -14.55
N THR A 39 -44.34 25.96 -14.11
CA THR A 39 -43.35 25.31 -14.99
C THR A 39 -43.93 24.21 -15.87
N GLN A 40 -44.95 23.47 -15.40
CA GLN A 40 -45.66 22.49 -16.22
C GLN A 40 -46.52 23.19 -17.28
N ALA A 41 -47.24 24.26 -16.90
CA ALA A 41 -48.03 25.04 -17.83
C ALA A 41 -47.16 25.66 -18.94
N GLU A 42 -45.99 26.20 -18.59
CA GLU A 42 -45.01 26.69 -19.56
C GLU A 42 -44.57 25.58 -20.54
N ALA A 43 -44.26 24.39 -20.03
CA ALA A 43 -43.85 23.26 -20.86
C ALA A 43 -44.95 22.78 -21.83
N ILE A 44 -46.22 22.92 -21.44
CA ILE A 44 -47.37 22.63 -22.32
C ILE A 44 -47.51 23.70 -23.42
N LEU A 45 -47.31 24.97 -23.09
CA LEU A 45 -47.38 26.06 -24.08
C LEU A 45 -46.26 25.97 -25.12
N GLU A 46 -45.08 25.46 -24.73
CA GLU A 46 -43.95 25.21 -25.62
C GLU A 46 -44.07 23.90 -26.46
N LEU A 47 -45.18 23.18 -26.31
CA LEU A 47 -45.40 21.90 -26.98
C LEU A 47 -45.69 22.12 -28.47
N LYS A 48 -44.81 21.57 -29.33
CA LYS A 48 -44.97 21.66 -30.79
C LYS A 48 -46.03 20.67 -31.27
N LEU A 49 -46.87 21.06 -32.23
CA LEU A 49 -47.92 20.20 -32.81
C LEU A 49 -47.43 18.80 -33.23
N ARG A 50 -46.19 18.68 -33.74
CA ARG A 50 -45.59 17.39 -34.10
C ARG A 50 -45.44 16.42 -32.92
N HIS A 51 -45.32 16.94 -31.70
CA HIS A 51 -45.20 16.14 -30.48
C HIS A 51 -46.57 15.61 -30.02
N LEU A 52 -47.69 16.04 -30.59
CA LEU A 52 -49.02 15.52 -30.27
C LEU A 52 -49.31 14.13 -30.88
N ALA A 53 -48.36 13.57 -31.64
CA ALA A 53 -48.51 12.24 -32.22
C ALA A 53 -48.58 11.16 -31.12
N LYS A 54 -49.43 10.14 -31.31
CA LYS A 54 -49.57 9.01 -30.37
C LYS A 54 -48.25 8.29 -30.05
N LEU A 55 -47.31 8.28 -31.00
CA LEU A 55 -45.99 7.70 -30.81
C LEU A 55 -45.17 8.48 -29.76
N GLU A 56 -45.31 9.80 -29.71
CA GLU A 56 -44.62 10.65 -28.74
C GLU A 56 -45.22 10.51 -27.34
N GLU A 57 -46.55 10.34 -27.23
CA GLU A 57 -47.17 9.98 -25.95
C GLU A 57 -46.61 8.66 -25.39
N MET A 58 -46.48 7.64 -26.24
CA MET A 58 -45.90 6.35 -25.85
C MET A 58 -44.45 6.48 -25.39
N LYS A 59 -43.65 7.32 -26.05
CA LYS A 59 -42.26 7.60 -25.63
C LYS A 59 -42.21 8.30 -24.28
N ILE A 60 -43.04 9.32 -24.07
CA ILE A 60 -43.10 10.06 -22.81
C ILE A 60 -43.50 9.15 -21.64
N ARG A 61 -44.48 8.25 -21.85
CA ARG A 61 -44.85 7.24 -20.84
C ARG A 61 -43.69 6.29 -20.54
N GLY A 62 -43.01 5.81 -21.58
CA GLY A 62 -41.83 4.95 -21.41
C GLY A 62 -40.71 5.63 -20.62
N GLU A 63 -40.38 6.88 -20.96
CA GLU A 63 -39.39 7.68 -20.24
C GLU A 63 -39.80 7.94 -18.78
N GLN A 64 -41.08 8.23 -18.53
CA GLN A 64 -41.58 8.37 -17.17
C GLN A 64 -41.39 7.08 -16.36
N ASP A 65 -41.75 5.92 -16.92
CA ASP A 65 -41.60 4.64 -16.23
C ASP A 65 -40.13 4.30 -15.92
N GLU A 66 -39.20 4.68 -16.80
CA GLU A 66 -37.76 4.53 -16.58
C GLU A 66 -37.27 5.45 -15.46
N LEU A 67 -37.64 6.73 -15.51
CA LEU A 67 -37.27 7.72 -14.49
C LEU A 67 -37.89 7.42 -13.12
N GLU A 68 -39.08 6.82 -13.06
CA GLU A 68 -39.69 6.38 -11.81
C GLU A 68 -38.91 5.23 -11.18
N LYS A 69 -38.47 4.25 -11.97
CA LYS A 69 -37.60 3.17 -11.49
C LYS A 69 -36.25 3.70 -11.01
N GLU A 70 -35.65 4.63 -11.76
CA GLU A 70 -34.39 5.26 -11.39
C GLU A 70 -34.53 6.08 -10.10
N ARG A 71 -35.59 6.90 -9.98
CA ARG A 71 -35.91 7.66 -8.77
C ARG A 71 -35.98 6.75 -7.55
N ASP A 72 -36.75 5.68 -7.64
CA ASP A 72 -36.96 4.75 -6.51
C ASP A 72 -35.65 4.05 -6.14
N GLN A 73 -34.83 3.70 -7.13
CA GLN A 73 -33.49 3.15 -6.90
C GLN A 73 -32.58 4.14 -6.16
N LEU A 74 -32.52 5.39 -6.60
CA LEU A 74 -31.69 6.43 -5.99
C LEU A 74 -32.16 6.76 -4.56
N GLN A 75 -33.46 6.96 -4.38
CA GLN A 75 -34.04 7.20 -3.05
C GLN A 75 -33.80 6.03 -2.10
N ALA A 76 -33.89 4.80 -2.61
CA ALA A 76 -33.61 3.61 -1.81
C ALA A 76 -32.14 3.54 -1.35
N ILE A 77 -31.19 3.99 -2.16
CA ILE A 77 -29.77 4.06 -1.77
C ILE A 77 -29.58 5.16 -0.72
N LEU A 78 -30.13 6.36 -0.96
CA LEU A 78 -30.00 7.50 -0.05
C LEU A 78 -30.65 7.24 1.32
N ALA A 79 -31.74 6.49 1.37
CA ALA A 79 -32.46 6.20 2.61
C ALA A 79 -31.80 5.11 3.48
N SER A 80 -30.78 4.39 2.99
CA SER A 80 -30.19 3.26 3.69
C SER A 80 -28.67 3.29 3.65
N GLU A 81 -28.04 3.53 4.79
CA GLU A 81 -26.57 3.45 4.93
C GLU A 81 -26.01 2.10 4.47
N ARG A 82 -26.75 1.00 4.69
CA ARG A 82 -26.35 -0.33 4.21
C ARG A 82 -26.27 -0.38 2.68
N LYS A 83 -27.24 0.20 1.97
CA LYS A 83 -27.23 0.26 0.50
C LYS A 83 -26.14 1.18 -0.01
N MET A 84 -25.93 2.33 0.64
CA MET A 84 -24.83 3.24 0.35
C MET A 84 -23.46 2.56 0.49
N ASN A 85 -23.20 1.90 1.62
CA ASN A 85 -21.95 1.19 1.86
C ASN A 85 -21.72 0.04 0.86
N ASN A 86 -22.78 -0.63 0.41
CA ASN A 86 -22.68 -1.65 -0.62
C ASN A 86 -22.34 -1.06 -2.00
N LEU A 87 -22.87 0.12 -2.34
CA LEU A 87 -22.50 0.84 -3.56
C LEU A 87 -21.03 1.24 -3.52
N LEU A 88 -20.59 1.89 -2.43
CA LEU A 88 -19.20 2.30 -2.24
C LEU A 88 -18.23 1.13 -2.37
N LYS A 89 -18.53 -0.02 -1.75
CA LYS A 89 -17.70 -1.22 -1.88
C LYS A 89 -17.59 -1.71 -3.32
N LYS A 90 -18.69 -1.68 -4.07
CA LYS A 90 -18.70 -2.12 -5.48
C LYS A 90 -17.86 -1.18 -6.35
N GLU A 91 -18.02 0.12 -6.18
CA GLU A 91 -17.25 1.12 -6.93
C GLU A 91 -15.76 1.05 -6.59
N LEU A 92 -15.40 1.00 -5.30
CA LEU A 92 -14.00 0.85 -4.89
C LEU A 92 -13.37 -0.45 -5.40
N GLN A 93 -14.12 -1.55 -5.44
CA GLN A 93 -13.61 -2.81 -6.00
C GLN A 93 -13.42 -2.71 -7.51
N ALA A 94 -14.38 -2.13 -8.23
CA ALA A 94 -14.28 -1.92 -9.68
C ALA A 94 -13.09 -1.02 -10.03
N ASP A 95 -12.84 0.03 -9.26
CA ASP A 95 -11.69 0.91 -9.42
C ASP A 95 -10.38 0.19 -9.08
N ALA A 96 -10.35 -0.61 -8.02
CA ALA A 96 -9.20 -1.44 -7.68
C ALA A 96 -8.87 -2.47 -8.78
N ASP A 97 -9.89 -3.06 -9.41
CA ASP A 97 -9.70 -4.03 -10.50
C ASP A 97 -9.28 -3.34 -11.81
N ALA A 98 -9.80 -2.14 -12.08
CA ALA A 98 -9.49 -1.39 -13.30
C ALA A 98 -8.12 -0.70 -13.26
N PHE A 99 -7.70 -0.22 -12.09
CA PHE A 99 -6.52 0.64 -11.93
C PHE A 99 -5.45 0.07 -11.00
N GLY A 100 -5.70 -1.06 -10.33
CA GLY A 100 -4.74 -1.69 -9.43
C GLY A 100 -3.57 -2.32 -10.17
N ASP A 101 -2.38 -2.22 -9.58
CA ASP A 101 -1.16 -2.86 -10.05
C ASP A 101 -0.46 -3.64 -8.92
N GLU A 102 0.49 -4.50 -9.30
CA GLU A 102 1.26 -5.26 -8.33
C GLU A 102 2.22 -4.35 -7.54
N ARG A 103 2.33 -4.60 -6.24
CA ARG A 103 3.23 -3.86 -5.36
C ARG A 103 4.68 -4.02 -5.80
N ARG A 104 5.29 -2.92 -6.26
CA ARG A 104 6.68 -2.91 -6.74
C ARG A 104 7.73 -3.03 -5.63
N SER A 105 7.47 -2.48 -4.45
CA SER A 105 8.41 -2.49 -3.31
C SER A 105 8.04 -3.58 -2.30
N PRO A 106 8.75 -4.72 -2.28
CA PRO A 106 8.48 -5.77 -1.31
C PRO A 106 8.85 -5.31 0.11
N LEU A 107 8.08 -5.74 1.10
CA LEU A 107 8.45 -5.58 2.50
C LEU A 107 9.44 -6.69 2.85
N HIS A 108 10.65 -6.29 3.23
CA HIS A 108 11.68 -7.22 3.68
C HIS A 108 12.35 -6.65 4.93
N GLU A 109 12.21 -7.37 6.03
CA GLU A 109 12.89 -7.03 7.27
C GLU A 109 14.38 -7.35 7.14
N ARG A 110 15.23 -6.34 7.39
CA ARG A 110 16.69 -6.45 7.36
C ARG A 110 17.21 -6.01 8.72
N GLU A 111 18.33 -6.58 9.14
CA GLU A 111 19.09 -6.01 10.26
C GLU A 111 19.56 -4.60 9.92
N GLU A 112 19.65 -3.73 10.92
CA GLU A 112 20.16 -2.37 10.74
C GLU A 112 21.56 -2.40 10.15
N ALA A 113 21.77 -1.61 9.10
CA ALA A 113 23.09 -1.45 8.52
C ALA A 113 24.03 -0.80 9.55
N LYS A 114 25.07 -1.54 9.97
CA LYS A 114 26.14 -1.01 10.82
C LYS A 114 27.33 -0.64 9.95
N ALA A 115 27.86 0.56 10.14
CA ALA A 115 29.12 0.95 9.52
C ALA A 115 30.25 0.05 10.06
N MET A 116 31.04 -0.54 9.17
CA MET A 116 32.24 -1.27 9.56
C MET A 116 33.33 -0.27 9.94
N SER A 117 34.07 -0.54 11.02
CA SER A 117 35.26 0.23 11.34
C SER A 117 36.43 -0.15 10.43
N GLU A 118 37.44 0.71 10.30
CA GLU A 118 38.68 0.39 9.55
C GLU A 118 39.39 -0.86 10.10
N HIS A 119 39.27 -1.10 11.40
CA HIS A 119 39.77 -2.32 12.06
C HIS A 119 39.04 -3.59 11.57
N ASP A 120 37.72 -3.52 11.34
CA ASP A 120 36.94 -4.64 10.80
C ASP A 120 37.27 -4.95 9.33
N MET A 121 37.94 -4.02 8.63
CA MET A 121 38.43 -4.22 7.27
C MET A 121 39.78 -4.95 7.22
N GLN A 122 40.48 -5.13 8.35
CA GLN A 122 41.71 -5.90 8.38
C GLN A 122 41.46 -7.38 8.07
N PRO A 123 42.42 -8.08 7.43
CA PRO A 123 42.29 -9.50 7.16
C PRO A 123 42.00 -10.31 8.43
N SER A 124 40.93 -11.09 8.39
CA SER A 124 40.51 -12.02 9.44
C SER A 124 40.93 -13.45 9.05
N GLU A 125 42.21 -13.76 9.16
CA GLU A 125 42.73 -15.13 8.99
C GLU A 125 42.54 -15.95 10.28
N PRO A 126 42.18 -17.23 10.21
CA PRO A 126 42.17 -18.11 11.37
C PRO A 126 43.61 -18.28 11.87
N VAL A 127 43.85 -18.00 13.16
CA VAL A 127 45.15 -18.16 13.80
C VAL A 127 45.02 -18.93 15.11
N THR A 128 46.07 -19.65 15.46
CA THR A 128 46.24 -20.32 16.76
C THR A 128 47.43 -19.70 17.48
N ILE A 129 47.18 -19.04 18.60
CA ILE A 129 48.24 -18.48 19.45
C ILE A 129 48.74 -19.57 20.39
N VAL A 130 50.05 -19.72 20.50
CA VAL A 130 50.70 -20.72 21.34
C VAL A 130 51.64 -20.04 22.32
N LEU A 131 51.49 -20.35 23.61
CA LEU A 131 52.34 -19.93 24.71
C LEU A 131 53.12 -21.14 25.23
N SER A 132 54.44 -21.01 25.36
CA SER A 132 55.31 -22.04 25.94
C SER A 132 55.51 -21.87 27.45
N GLN A 133 56.07 -22.90 28.09
CA GLN A 133 56.37 -22.87 29.53
C GLN A 133 57.43 -21.82 29.88
N MET A 134 58.41 -21.61 28.99
CA MET A 134 59.44 -20.57 29.15
C MET A 134 58.96 -19.16 28.78
N GLY A 135 57.67 -18.97 28.47
CA GLY A 135 57.07 -17.65 28.23
C GLY A 135 57.20 -17.14 26.79
N TRP A 136 57.53 -17.99 25.81
CA TRP A 136 57.55 -17.60 24.41
C TRP A 136 56.15 -17.66 23.80
N VAL A 137 55.79 -16.65 23.01
CA VAL A 137 54.50 -16.55 22.33
C VAL A 137 54.72 -16.61 20.82
N ARG A 138 53.92 -17.43 20.12
CA ARG A 138 53.95 -17.54 18.65
C ARG A 138 52.53 -17.56 18.08
N SER A 139 52.40 -17.09 16.83
CA SER A 139 51.17 -17.14 16.06
C SER A 139 51.29 -18.18 14.94
N ALA A 140 50.47 -19.23 15.01
CA ALA A 140 50.37 -20.25 13.98
C ALA A 140 49.19 -19.93 13.05
N LYS A 141 49.36 -20.12 11.74
CA LYS A 141 48.28 -19.94 10.77
C LYS A 141 47.37 -21.17 10.77
N GLY A 142 46.05 -20.97 10.82
CA GLY A 142 45.04 -22.01 10.85
C GLY A 142 44.65 -22.45 12.27
N HIS A 143 43.52 -23.14 12.36
CA HIS A 143 43.01 -23.73 13.61
C HIS A 143 43.38 -25.21 13.79
N ASP A 144 43.91 -25.84 12.74
CA ASP A 144 44.29 -27.26 12.69
C ASP A 144 45.78 -27.46 13.02
N ILE A 145 46.28 -26.71 14.00
CA ILE A 145 47.67 -26.80 14.45
C ILE A 145 47.72 -27.66 15.71
N ASP A 146 48.54 -28.71 15.67
CA ASP A 146 48.92 -29.45 16.88
C ASP A 146 49.90 -28.62 17.69
N ALA A 147 49.38 -27.85 18.64
CA ALA A 147 50.18 -26.98 19.50
C ALA A 147 51.14 -27.77 20.41
N GLN A 148 50.81 -29.00 20.82
CA GLN A 148 51.68 -29.78 21.70
C GLN A 148 52.86 -30.38 20.94
N GLY A 149 52.64 -30.79 19.69
CA GLY A 149 53.66 -31.35 18.78
C GLY A 149 54.57 -30.33 18.08
N LEU A 150 54.44 -29.03 18.35
CA LEU A 150 55.32 -28.01 17.77
C LEU A 150 56.79 -28.15 18.24
N SER A 151 57.71 -27.62 17.44
CA SER A 151 59.13 -27.56 17.82
C SER A 151 59.36 -26.45 18.86
N TYR A 152 59.80 -26.82 20.06
CA TYR A 152 60.16 -25.92 21.16
C TYR A 152 61.67 -25.80 21.32
N LYS A 153 62.12 -24.75 22.03
CA LYS A 153 63.54 -24.61 22.41
C LYS A 153 63.94 -25.74 23.36
N ALA A 154 65.24 -26.01 23.47
CA ALA A 154 65.74 -27.06 24.36
C ALA A 154 65.30 -26.80 25.82
N GLY A 155 64.61 -27.76 26.43
CA GLY A 155 64.07 -27.64 27.79
C GLY A 155 62.73 -26.88 27.89
N ASP A 156 62.11 -26.51 26.76
CA ASP A 156 60.81 -25.84 26.71
C ASP A 156 59.73 -26.78 26.17
N SER A 157 58.47 -26.51 26.51
CA SER A 157 57.31 -27.26 26.04
C SER A 157 56.04 -26.41 26.00
N TRP A 158 54.96 -26.98 25.47
CA TRP A 158 53.65 -26.34 25.43
C TRP A 158 53.14 -25.96 26.84
N LYS A 159 52.55 -24.77 26.96
CA LYS A 159 51.83 -24.30 28.17
C LYS A 159 50.36 -24.05 27.89
N ALA A 160 50.03 -23.29 26.86
CA ALA A 160 48.66 -22.98 26.50
C ALA A 160 48.53 -22.65 25.00
N SER A 161 47.32 -22.79 24.46
CA SER A 161 46.99 -22.30 23.12
C SER A 161 45.54 -21.79 23.04
N ALA A 162 45.29 -20.84 22.15
CA ALA A 162 43.97 -20.27 21.90
C ALA A 162 43.73 -20.07 20.41
N LYS A 163 42.51 -20.38 19.95
CA LYS A 163 42.07 -20.17 18.56
C LYS A 163 41.36 -18.83 18.45
N GLY A 164 41.63 -18.09 17.38
CA GLY A 164 41.01 -16.80 17.13
C GLY A 164 41.17 -16.36 15.68
N LYS A 165 40.87 -15.09 15.43
CA LYS A 165 41.12 -14.43 14.14
C LYS A 165 42.29 -13.47 14.27
N SER A 166 43.03 -13.22 13.19
CA SER A 166 44.19 -12.33 13.18
C SER A 166 43.87 -10.87 13.54
N ASN A 167 42.62 -10.45 13.32
CA ASN A 167 42.10 -9.13 13.68
C ASN A 167 41.43 -9.11 15.07
N GLN A 168 41.59 -10.15 15.88
CA GLN A 168 41.12 -10.16 17.27
C GLN A 168 42.35 -10.16 18.20
N PRO A 169 42.41 -9.28 19.21
CA PRO A 169 43.55 -9.24 20.11
C PRO A 169 43.61 -10.54 20.93
N VAL A 170 44.83 -11.02 21.17
CA VAL A 170 45.07 -12.04 22.18
C VAL A 170 45.34 -11.39 23.53
N VAL A 171 44.72 -11.91 24.58
CA VAL A 171 44.84 -11.38 25.94
C VAL A 171 45.67 -12.30 26.81
N PHE A 172 46.67 -11.74 27.49
CA PHE A 172 47.48 -12.41 28.52
C PHE A 172 47.18 -11.81 29.89
N ILE A 173 47.13 -12.64 30.92
CA ILE A 173 46.92 -12.21 32.31
C ILE A 173 48.12 -12.64 33.15
N ASP A 174 48.72 -11.70 33.88
CA ASP A 174 49.85 -11.98 34.76
C ASP A 174 49.42 -12.35 36.20
N THR A 175 50.38 -12.76 37.03
CA THR A 175 50.13 -13.13 38.42
C THR A 175 49.85 -11.93 39.33
N THR A 176 50.05 -10.70 38.85
CA THR A 176 49.70 -9.46 39.57
C THR A 176 48.27 -9.00 39.30
N GLY A 177 47.55 -9.69 38.40
CA GLY A 177 46.18 -9.39 38.02
C GLY A 177 46.05 -8.38 36.88
N ARG A 178 47.12 -8.11 36.11
CA ARG A 178 47.08 -7.23 34.94
C ARG A 178 46.80 -8.02 33.65
N SER A 179 46.03 -7.41 32.76
CA SER A 179 45.73 -7.94 31.42
C SER A 179 46.46 -7.15 30.34
N TYR A 180 46.98 -7.85 29.34
CA TYR A 180 47.70 -7.28 28.19
C TYR A 180 47.05 -7.77 26.89
N ALA A 181 46.71 -6.84 26.00
CA ALA A 181 46.16 -7.14 24.68
C ALA A 181 47.26 -6.93 23.63
N ILE A 182 47.48 -7.94 22.79
CA ILE A 182 48.48 -7.91 21.72
C ILE A 182 47.82 -8.37 20.42
N ASP A 183 48.13 -7.68 19.32
CA ASP A 183 47.63 -8.07 18.00
C ASP A 183 48.37 -9.31 17.48
N PRO A 184 47.64 -10.38 17.08
CA PRO A 184 48.26 -11.59 16.53
C PRO A 184 49.24 -11.37 15.38
N ILE A 185 49.06 -10.29 14.62
CA ILE A 185 49.90 -9.89 13.49
C ILE A 185 51.32 -9.52 13.94
N THR A 186 51.47 -9.00 15.16
CA THR A 186 52.78 -8.59 15.71
C THR A 186 53.60 -9.76 16.26
N LEU A 187 52.99 -10.94 16.42
CA LEU A 187 53.62 -12.12 17.00
C LEU A 187 54.43 -12.90 15.94
N PRO A 188 55.56 -13.52 16.33
CA PRO A 188 56.38 -14.31 15.42
C PRO A 188 55.64 -15.58 14.96
N SER A 189 55.96 -16.05 13.76
CA SER A 189 55.36 -17.25 13.17
C SER A 189 55.74 -18.54 13.93
N ALA A 190 54.78 -19.46 14.06
CA ALA A 190 55.02 -20.78 14.64
C ALA A 190 55.89 -21.74 13.80
N ARG A 191 56.38 -21.33 12.62
CA ARG A 191 57.33 -22.12 11.81
C ARG A 191 58.75 -22.16 12.41
N GLY A 192 59.11 -21.20 13.26
CA GLY A 192 60.40 -21.13 13.95
C GLY A 192 60.29 -21.36 15.46
N GLN A 193 61.42 -21.33 16.16
CA GLN A 193 61.49 -21.47 17.62
C GLN A 193 61.27 -20.15 18.40
N GLY A 194 60.84 -19.09 17.72
CA GLY A 194 60.71 -17.74 18.28
C GLY A 194 61.63 -16.79 17.54
#